data_AF-A0AAD8YP76-F1
#
_entry.id   AF-A0AAD8YP76-F1
#
_cell.length_a   1.000
_cell.length_b   1.000
_cell.length_c   1.000
_cell.angle_alpha   90.00
_cell.angle_beta   90.00
_cell.angle_gamma   90.00
#
_symmetry.space_group_name_H-M   'P 1'
#
loop_
_entity.id
_entity.type
_entity.pdbx_description
1 polymer ?
#
loop_
_entity_poly.entity_id
_entity_poly.type
_entity_poly.pdbx_seq_one_letter_code
_entity_poly.pdbx_strand_id
1 'polypeptide(L)' 'YHLLTIIGSSVEKVKNTKFLGVHLAENLTWTLNTSSITKRAQPRLYFLRKLREAHLPSPILTTFSR' A
#
# COMPACT_ATOMS: atom_id res chain seq x y z
N TYR A 1 -2.89 1.52 -31.95
CA TYR A 1 -3.12 0.49 -30.92
C TYR A 1 -2.24 -0.70 -31.24
N HIS A 2 -1.12 -0.86 -30.53
CA HIS A 2 -0.25 -2.03 -30.71
C HIS A 2 -0.81 -3.17 -29.86
N LEU A 3 -1.07 -4.31 -30.50
CA LEU A 3 -1.50 -5.52 -29.80
C LEU A 3 -0.32 -6.04 -28.98
N LEU A 4 -0.53 -6.24 -27.68
CA LEU A 4 0.42 -6.95 -26.84
C LEU A 4 0.27 -8.44 -27.14
N THR A 5 1.36 -9.07 -27.55
CA THR A 5 1.37 -10.50 -27.86
C THR A 5 2.23 -11.21 -26.82
N ILE A 6 1.61 -12.08 -26.02
CA ILE A 6 2.30 -12.93 -25.05
C ILE A 6 2.19 -14.36 -25.57
N ILE A 7 3.34 -14.98 -25.86
CA ILE A 7 3.41 -16.39 -26.34
C ILE A 7 2.49 -16.61 -27.57
N GLY A 8 2.57 -15.70 -28.55
CA GLY A 8 1.76 -15.79 -29.77
C GLY A 8 0.27 -15.49 -29.62
N SER A 9 -0.22 -15.25 -28.39
CA SER A 9 -1.62 -14.91 -28.11
C SER A 9 -1.77 -13.41 -27.92
N SER A 10 -2.79 -12.82 -28.56
CA SER A 10 -3.12 -11.41 -28.38
C SER A 10 -3.77 -11.19 -27.02
N VAL A 11 -3.27 -10.20 -26.28
CA VAL A 11 -3.73 -9.89 -24.92
C VAL A 11 -4.16 -8.42 -24.83
N GLU A 12 -5.28 -8.17 -24.17
CA GLU A 12 -5.77 -6.83 -23.93
C GLU A 12 -4.96 -6.13 -22.83
N LYS A 13 -4.61 -4.86 -23.05
CA LYS A 13 -3.93 -4.04 -22.04
C LYS A 13 -4.94 -3.47 -21.06
N VAL A 14 -4.90 -3.92 -19.82
CA VAL A 14 -5.71 -3.36 -18.73
C VAL A 14 -4.93 -2.31 -17.95
N LYS A 15 -5.57 -1.15 -17.72
CA LYS A 15 -4.98 0.00 -17.02
C LYS A 15 -4.66 -0.28 -15.54
N ASN A 16 -5.42 -1.18 -14.94
CA ASN A 16 -5.26 -1.60 -13.54
C ASN A 16 -5.82 -3.02 -13.38
N THR A 17 -5.10 -3.87 -12.67
CA THR A 17 -5.54 -5.22 -12.34
C THR A 17 -5.31 -5.53 -10.86
N LYS A 18 -6.13 -6.41 -10.29
CA LYS A 18 -5.95 -6.89 -8.93
C LYS A 18 -5.30 -8.28 -8.97
N PHE A 19 -4.09 -8.39 -8.46
CA PHE A 19 -3.38 -9.67 -8.34
C PHE A 19 -2.93 -9.86 -6.90
N LEU A 20 -3.26 -11.01 -6.29
CA LEU A 20 -2.94 -11.32 -4.89
C LEU A 20 -3.39 -10.25 -3.88
N GLY A 21 -4.50 -9.56 -4.16
CA GLY A 21 -5.00 -8.48 -3.31
C GLY A 21 -4.36 -7.11 -3.55
N VAL A 22 -3.35 -7.02 -4.42
CA VAL A 22 -2.62 -5.78 -4.76
C VAL A 22 -3.14 -5.22 -6.09
N HIS A 23 -3.38 -3.91 -6.14
CA HIS A 23 -3.67 -3.21 -7.39
C HIS A 23 -2.37 -2.91 -8.14
N LEU A 24 -2.17 -3.56 -9.28
CA LEU A 24 -1.09 -3.29 -10.21
C LEU A 24 -1.58 -2.33 -11.29
N ALA A 25 -1.03 -1.13 -11.29
CA ALA A 25 -1.20 -0.19 -12.39
C ALA A 25 -0.41 -0.68 -13.63
N GLU A 26 -0.88 -0.31 -14.81
CA GLU A 26 -0.27 -0.63 -16.11
C GLU A 26 1.21 -0.24 -16.23
N ASN A 27 1.62 0.84 -15.55
CA ASN A 27 3.01 1.29 -15.48
C ASN A 27 3.82 0.57 -14.38
N LEU A 28 3.28 -0.51 -13.81
CA LEU A 28 3.83 -1.26 -12.69
C LEU A 28 4.15 -0.38 -11.47
N THR A 29 3.55 0.81 -11.36
CA THR A 29 3.76 1.65 -10.19
C THR A 29 2.80 1.27 -9.08
N TRP A 30 3.35 1.18 -7.87
CA TRP A 30 2.63 0.80 -6.67
C TRP A 30 2.14 2.04 -5.89
N THR A 31 2.20 3.22 -6.51
CA THR A 31 1.93 4.53 -5.89
C THR A 31 0.55 4.62 -5.26
N LEU A 32 -0.47 4.01 -5.87
CA LEU A 32 -1.82 3.95 -5.29
C LEU A 32 -1.85 3.08 -4.02
N ASN A 33 -1.20 1.92 -4.05
CA ASN A 33 -1.10 1.04 -2.88
C ASN A 33 -0.26 1.68 -1.77
N THR A 34 0.92 2.20 -2.07
CA THR A 34 1.81 2.83 -1.09
C THR A 34 1.21 4.10 -0.49
N SER A 35 0.54 4.93 -1.29
CA SER A 35 -0.17 6.11 -0.78
C SER A 35 -1.36 5.73 0.11
N SER A 36 -2.12 4.68 -0.25
CA SER A 36 -3.21 4.16 0.58
C SER A 36 -2.71 3.63 1.92
N ILE A 37 -1.64 2.82 1.92
CA ILE A 37 -1.00 2.31 3.14
C ILE A 37 -0.45 3.47 3.99
N THR A 38 0.24 4.42 3.36
CA THR A 38 0.81 5.58 4.05
C THR A 38 -0.28 6.41 4.73
N LYS A 39 -1.38 6.70 4.02
CA LYS A 39 -2.53 7.45 4.59
C LYS A 39 -3.14 6.74 5.81
N ARG A 40 -3.22 5.41 5.80
CA ARG A 40 -3.73 4.62 6.93
C ARG A 40 -2.74 4.54 8.10
N ALA A 41 -1.45 4.46 7.82
CA ALA A 41 -0.41 4.33 8.83
C ALA A 41 -0.06 5.67 9.50
N GLN A 42 -0.14 6.79 8.77
CA GLN A 42 0.31 8.10 9.27
C GLN A 42 -0.37 8.55 10.58
N PRO A 43 -1.71 8.49 10.73
CA PRO A 43 -2.36 8.86 11.99
C PRO A 43 -1.92 7.97 13.16
N ARG A 44 -1.73 6.67 12.91
CA ARG A 44 -1.26 5.72 13.93
C ARG A 44 0.16 6.05 14.39
N LEU A 45 1.06 6.33 13.45
CA LEU A 45 2.45 6.72 13.75
C LEU A 45 2.53 8.06 14.47
N TYR A 46 1.72 9.03 14.06
CA TYR A 46 1.61 10.32 14.74
C TYR A 46 1.21 10.13 16.20
N PHE A 47 0.13 9.37 16.45
CA PHE A 47 -0.34 9.11 17.81
C PHE A 47 0.70 8.35 18.64
N LEU A 48 1.32 7.31 18.08
CA LEU A 48 2.40 6.57 18.73
C LEU A 48 3.56 7.50 19.13
N ARG A 49 3.90 8.48 18.29
CA ARG A 49 4.91 9.49 18.62
C ARG A 49 4.45 10.36 19.80
N LYS A 50 3.20 10.82 19.83
CA LYS A 50 2.64 11.59 20.95
C LYS A 50 2.64 10.79 22.26
N LEU A 51 2.31 9.51 22.21
CA LEU A 51 2.35 8.62 23.39
C LEU A 51 3.77 8.45 23.94
N ARG A 52 4.77 8.32 23.06
CA ARG A 52 6.19 8.25 23.44
C ARG A 52 6.68 9.56 24.06
N GLU A 53 6.29 10.71 23.48
CA GLU A 53 6.58 12.04 24.03
C GLU A 53 5.96 12.23 25.43
N ALA A 54 4.81 11.59 25.70
CA ALA A 54 4.15 11.61 27.01
C ALA A 54 4.72 10.60 28.03
N HIS A 55 5.84 9.93 27.72
CA HIS A 55 6.48 8.94 28.59
C HIS A 55 5.56 7.80 29.06
N LEU A 56 4.60 7.41 28.23
CA LEU A 56 3.69 6.32 28.59
C LEU A 56 4.41 4.97 28.65
N PRO A 57 3.98 4.07 29.57
CA PRO A 57 4.61 2.79 29.74
C PRO A 57 4.46 1.90 28.49
N SER A 58 5.50 1.10 28.23
CA SER A 58 5.63 0.23 27.05
C SER A 58 4.39 -0.60 26.69
N PRO A 59 3.62 -1.18 27.64
CA PRO A 59 2.41 -1.96 27.33
C PRO A 59 1.33 -1.20 26.55
N ILE A 60 1.25 0.13 26.74
CA ILE A 60 0.28 0.98 26.04
C ILE A 60 0.77 1.24 24.60
N LEU A 61 2.08 1.39 24.40
CA LEU A 61 2.70 1.61 23.09
C LEU A 61 2.64 0.35 22.21
N THR A 62 2.82 -0.83 22.79
CA THR A 62 2.75 -2.11 22.07
C THR A 62 1.34 -2.42 21.57
N THR A 63 0.31 -2.04 22.34
CA THR A 63 -1.10 -2.20 21.92
C THR A 63 -1.42 -1.38 20.66
N PHE A 64 -0.84 -0.18 20.52
CA PHE A 64 -1.04 0.68 19.35
C PHE A 64 -0.29 0.25 18.09
N SER A 65 0.78 -0.53 18.28
CA SER A 65 1.69 -0.98 17.21
C SER A 65 1.35 -2.36 16.65
N ARG A 66 0.39 -3.07 17.25
CA ARG A 66 -0.14 -4.37 16.80
C ARG A 66 -1.23 -4.19 15.75
#